data_AF-A0A0E9N041-F1
#
_entry.id   AF-A0A0E9N041-F1
#
_cell.length_a   1.000
_cell.length_b   1.000
_cell.length_c   1.000
_cell.angle_alpha   90.00
_cell.angle_beta   90.00
_cell.angle_gamma   90.00
#
_symmetry.space_group_name_H-M   'P 1'
#
loop_
_entity.id
_entity.type
_entity.pdbx_description
1 polymer ?
#
loop_
_entity_poly.entity_id
_entity_poly.type
_entity_poly.pdbx_seq_one_letter_code
_entity_poly.pdbx_strand_id
1 'polypeptide(L)'
;MNSSTVLTTARSGVGVTRSEDSFQAGADIARKAMAGATLSAETLFLLFATPHYKTDQLMAGIRSVTGDWPQFLGCTTVGMVSHGFIDYSGNVAGGAFISSDSKFFTLFSENSIRDREFDSGKSLARQLQEATTPPDAAVLLFYDSIKVTALEGQPELNLATPILEGIFAGLNHWPTMAGIGAWSDMNITNPCAVWAGESIRRHGLAAVTIGGPIRMDTIIMHGTRPIGGYHTITRADRNIVYEIDHQPALDIIHKIMGGTISWEEFPLLVTLGVNNGDKFGDFKEEDYASRLCFAIDREQKSLIMFETDLVEGTEVQLMRRNIDFAYIRPQVEKLLAKAAGRKPLLAFYIDCLGRVSGFSGLPEEESLEVARWLGDIPFFGIMSGVEIANVGEAAKALDWTGVLCLFSEA
;
A
#
# COMPACT_ATOMS: atom_id res chain seq x y z
N MET A 1 -6.39 34.57 30.37
CA MET A 1 -7.17 33.33 30.40
C MET A 1 -6.26 32.24 29.86
N ASN A 2 -5.68 31.44 30.76
CA ASN A 2 -4.85 30.30 30.36
C ASN A 2 -5.80 29.25 29.78
N SER A 3 -5.76 29.09 28.46
CA SER A 3 -6.26 27.89 27.79
C SER A 3 -5.41 26.73 28.30
N SER A 4 -5.93 25.97 29.25
CA SER A 4 -5.39 24.67 29.58
C SER A 4 -5.58 23.79 28.36
N THR A 5 -4.53 23.63 27.56
CA THR A 5 -4.47 22.64 26.49
C THR A 5 -4.65 21.29 27.16
N VAL A 6 -5.84 20.69 27.04
CA VAL A 6 -6.05 19.30 27.45
C VAL A 6 -5.12 18.48 26.56
N LEU A 7 -4.06 17.93 27.14
CA LEU A 7 -3.16 17.02 26.45
C LEU A 7 -3.98 15.80 26.03
N THR A 8 -4.34 15.71 24.74
CA THR A 8 -4.95 14.51 24.19
C THR A 8 -3.95 13.38 24.32
N THR A 9 -4.33 12.29 24.98
CA THR A 9 -3.45 11.13 25.14
C THR A 9 -3.82 10.10 24.09
N ALA A 10 -2.98 9.93 23.06
CA ALA A 10 -3.15 8.84 22.12
C ALA A 10 -2.25 7.65 22.50
N ARG A 11 -2.71 6.46 22.14
CA ARG A 11 -2.03 5.20 22.41
C ARG A 11 -2.08 4.34 21.18
N SER A 12 -1.06 3.52 21.02
CA SER A 12 -0.92 2.58 19.93
C SER A 12 -0.14 1.36 20.40
N GLY A 13 -0.30 0.28 19.65
CA GLY A 13 0.42 -0.95 19.91
C GLY A 13 0.23 -1.95 18.78
N VAL A 14 1.19 -2.87 18.65
CA VAL A 14 1.29 -3.82 17.54
C VAL A 14 1.20 -5.24 18.06
N GLY A 15 0.43 -6.09 17.37
CA GLY A 15 0.33 -7.51 17.66
C GLY A 15 0.43 -8.33 16.39
N VAL A 16 1.26 -9.39 16.42
CA VAL A 16 1.40 -10.36 15.33
C VAL A 16 1.38 -11.78 15.88
N THR A 17 0.84 -12.72 15.11
CA THR A 17 0.71 -14.12 15.51
C THR A 17 0.87 -15.08 14.34
N ARG A 18 1.24 -16.32 14.69
CA ARG A 18 1.25 -17.50 13.80
C ARG A 18 0.23 -18.56 14.22
N SER A 19 -0.68 -18.20 15.14
CA SER A 19 -1.72 -19.12 15.60
C SER A 19 -2.63 -19.50 14.44
N GLU A 20 -2.85 -20.79 14.22
CA GLU A 20 -3.69 -21.28 13.12
C GLU A 20 -5.18 -21.10 13.41
N ASP A 21 -5.59 -21.14 14.68
CA ASP A 21 -6.97 -20.88 15.06
C ASP A 21 -7.27 -19.37 14.97
N SER A 22 -8.31 -19.01 14.22
CA SER A 22 -8.63 -17.62 13.90
C SER A 22 -9.08 -16.83 15.12
N PHE A 23 -9.84 -17.42 16.04
CA PHE A 23 -10.27 -16.73 17.25
C PHE A 23 -9.10 -16.50 18.21
N GLN A 24 -8.31 -17.55 18.45
CA GLN A 24 -7.11 -17.46 19.28
C GLN A 24 -6.09 -16.49 18.69
N ALA A 25 -5.92 -16.49 17.37
CA ALA A 25 -5.07 -15.53 16.67
C ALA A 25 -5.51 -14.09 16.97
N GLY A 26 -6.82 -13.79 16.87
CA GLY A 26 -7.37 -12.48 17.22
C GLY A 26 -7.08 -12.08 18.67
N ALA A 27 -7.30 -13.01 19.60
CA ALA A 27 -7.02 -12.77 21.02
C ALA A 27 -5.52 -12.55 21.30
N ASP A 28 -4.63 -13.28 20.63
CA ASP A 28 -3.18 -13.12 20.76
C ASP A 28 -2.68 -11.80 20.19
N ILE A 29 -3.21 -11.39 19.04
CA ILE A 29 -2.94 -10.08 18.44
C ILE A 29 -3.32 -8.98 19.43
N ALA A 30 -4.52 -9.03 19.98
CA ALA A 30 -4.98 -8.04 20.94
C ALA A 30 -4.14 -8.02 22.22
N ARG A 31 -3.84 -9.17 22.84
CA ARG A 31 -3.02 -9.22 24.07
C ARG A 31 -1.63 -8.62 23.85
N LYS A 32 -0.99 -8.93 22.72
CA LYS A 32 0.32 -8.40 22.35
C LYS A 32 0.27 -6.90 22.05
N ALA A 33 -0.70 -6.47 21.24
CA ALA A 33 -0.86 -5.07 20.87
C ALA A 33 -1.14 -4.19 22.08
N MET A 34 -2.09 -4.62 22.93
CA MET A 34 -2.55 -3.83 24.05
C MET A 34 -1.45 -3.58 25.07
N ALA A 35 -0.64 -4.59 25.43
CA ALA A 35 0.42 -4.49 26.43
C ALA A 35 -0.01 -3.75 27.73
N GLY A 36 -1.28 -3.90 28.14
CA GLY A 36 -1.86 -3.23 29.32
C GLY A 36 -2.47 -1.83 29.07
N ALA A 37 -2.53 -1.36 27.82
CA ALA A 37 -3.22 -0.13 27.46
C ALA A 37 -4.72 -0.20 27.76
N THR A 38 -5.32 0.95 28.02
CA THR A 38 -6.79 1.12 28.04
C THR A 38 -7.22 1.81 26.76
N LEU A 39 -8.27 1.30 26.13
CA LEU A 39 -8.87 1.87 24.93
C LEU A 39 -9.98 2.85 25.26
N SER A 40 -10.21 3.79 24.35
CA SER A 40 -11.40 4.63 24.28
C SER A 40 -12.38 4.12 23.22
N ALA A 41 -13.57 4.74 23.15
CA ALA A 41 -14.53 4.51 22.07
C ALA A 41 -14.01 4.92 20.68
N GLU A 42 -13.03 5.82 20.63
CA GLU A 42 -12.37 6.25 19.41
C GLU A 42 -11.10 5.41 19.22
N THR A 43 -11.29 4.15 18.82
CA THR A 43 -10.21 3.20 18.54
C THR A 43 -10.33 2.65 17.12
N LEU A 44 -9.30 2.88 16.31
CA LEU A 44 -9.12 2.26 14.99
C LEU A 44 -8.15 1.09 15.12
N PHE A 45 -8.53 -0.08 14.60
CA PHE A 45 -7.66 -1.25 14.53
C PHE A 45 -7.37 -1.58 13.06
N LEU A 46 -6.11 -1.40 12.65
CA LEU A 46 -5.60 -1.84 11.36
C LEU A 46 -5.30 -3.34 11.48
N LEU A 47 -6.12 -4.20 10.87
CA LEU A 47 -6.05 -5.66 10.99
C LEU A 47 -5.73 -6.28 9.64
N PHE A 48 -4.77 -7.19 9.55
CA PHE A 48 -4.38 -7.87 8.32
C PHE A 48 -4.19 -9.36 8.57
N ALA A 49 -4.48 -10.17 7.56
CA ALA A 49 -4.38 -11.61 7.68
C ALA A 49 -4.15 -12.28 6.32
N THR A 50 -3.44 -13.40 6.33
CA THR A 50 -3.36 -14.32 5.19
C THR A 50 -4.71 -14.99 4.89
N PRO A 51 -4.94 -15.45 3.65
CA PRO A 51 -6.26 -15.93 3.19
C PRO A 51 -6.91 -17.04 4.02
N HIS A 52 -6.16 -17.81 4.80
CA HIS A 52 -6.67 -18.95 5.57
C HIS A 52 -7.47 -18.56 6.82
N TYR A 53 -7.35 -17.30 7.28
CA TYR A 53 -8.07 -16.84 8.45
C TYR A 53 -9.53 -16.52 8.17
N LYS A 54 -10.38 -16.84 9.14
CA LYS A 54 -11.75 -16.35 9.19
C LYS A 54 -11.75 -14.98 9.88
N THR A 55 -11.89 -13.92 9.09
CA THR A 55 -11.75 -12.54 9.58
C THR A 55 -12.77 -12.17 10.67
N ASP A 56 -14.01 -12.69 10.57
CA ASP A 56 -15.03 -12.54 11.61
C ASP A 56 -14.59 -13.14 12.95
N GLN A 57 -13.92 -14.30 12.92
CA GLN A 57 -13.37 -14.94 14.12
C GLN A 57 -12.15 -14.19 14.66
N LEU A 58 -11.29 -13.65 13.79
CA LEU A 58 -10.19 -12.75 14.21
C LEU A 58 -10.72 -11.52 14.95
N MET A 59 -11.72 -10.85 14.38
CA MET A 59 -12.36 -9.68 15.00
C MET A 59 -13.02 -10.04 16.34
N ALA A 60 -13.72 -11.17 16.42
CA ALA A 60 -14.30 -11.68 17.66
C ALA A 60 -13.23 -11.99 18.71
N GLY A 61 -12.10 -12.58 18.30
CA GLY A 61 -10.95 -12.84 19.16
C GLY A 61 -10.35 -11.55 19.73
N ILE A 62 -10.20 -10.51 18.90
CA ILE A 62 -9.73 -9.20 19.35
C ILE A 62 -10.71 -8.61 20.37
N ARG A 63 -12.01 -8.58 20.04
CA ARG A 63 -13.07 -8.05 20.92
C ARG A 63 -13.15 -8.78 22.26
N SER A 64 -12.80 -10.07 22.32
CA SER A 64 -12.73 -10.82 23.59
C SER A 64 -11.71 -10.25 24.59
N VAL A 65 -10.72 -9.48 24.11
CA VAL A 65 -9.68 -8.84 24.92
C VAL A 65 -9.92 -7.34 25.06
N THR A 66 -10.40 -6.68 24.01
CA THR A 66 -10.52 -5.21 23.94
C THR A 66 -11.89 -4.66 24.29
N GLY A 67 -12.91 -5.53 24.37
CA GLY A 67 -14.31 -5.12 24.26
C GLY A 67 -14.67 -4.66 22.84
N ASP A 68 -15.89 -4.15 22.66
CA ASP A 68 -16.46 -3.79 21.35
C ASP A 68 -16.03 -2.40 20.83
N TRP A 69 -15.10 -1.73 21.50
CA TRP A 69 -14.65 -0.38 21.12
C TRP A 69 -13.95 -0.28 19.76
N PRO A 70 -13.09 -1.22 19.35
CA PRO A 70 -12.36 -1.07 18.10
C PRO A 70 -13.27 -1.15 16.87
N GLN A 71 -13.09 -0.21 15.95
CA GLN A 71 -13.53 -0.35 14.57
C GLN A 71 -12.35 -0.84 13.71
N PHE A 72 -12.62 -1.76 12.79
CA PHE A 72 -11.58 -2.40 12.00
C PHE A 72 -11.45 -1.77 10.62
N LEU A 73 -10.22 -1.64 10.14
CA LEU A 73 -9.90 -1.46 8.73
C LEU A 73 -8.82 -2.47 8.35
N GLY A 74 -8.90 -3.06 7.17
CA GLY A 74 -7.85 -3.95 6.73
C GLY A 74 -8.18 -4.73 5.48
N CYS A 75 -7.27 -5.64 5.14
CA CYS A 75 -7.43 -6.50 3.98
C CYS A 75 -6.55 -7.75 4.07
N THR A 76 -6.79 -8.68 3.14
CA THR A 76 -5.93 -9.82 2.89
C THR A 76 -4.52 -9.36 2.52
N THR A 77 -3.52 -10.03 3.08
CA THR A 77 -2.10 -9.82 2.77
C THR A 77 -1.39 -11.16 2.63
N VAL A 78 -0.25 -11.20 1.95
CA VAL A 78 0.57 -12.43 1.82
C VAL A 78 1.45 -12.67 3.04
N GLY A 79 1.83 -11.59 3.73
CA GLY A 79 2.83 -11.64 4.77
C GLY A 79 2.85 -10.40 5.63
N MET A 80 3.60 -10.47 6.71
CA MET A 80 3.74 -9.37 7.66
C MET A 80 5.16 -9.27 8.20
N VAL A 81 5.50 -8.06 8.62
CA VAL A 81 6.77 -7.73 9.27
C VAL A 81 6.51 -6.85 10.49
N SER A 82 7.33 -7.01 11.52
CA SER A 82 7.35 -6.16 12.72
C SER A 82 8.74 -6.26 13.35
N HIS A 83 8.97 -5.58 14.48
CA HIS A 83 10.23 -5.67 15.21
C HIS A 83 10.55 -7.11 15.59
N GLY A 84 11.63 -7.66 15.03
CA GLY A 84 12.06 -9.04 15.27
C GLY A 84 11.12 -10.12 14.70
N PHE A 85 10.21 -9.75 13.79
CA PHE A 85 9.24 -10.67 13.20
C PHE A 85 9.12 -10.44 11.69
N ILE A 86 9.18 -11.50 10.90
CA ILE A 86 8.78 -11.51 9.50
C ILE A 86 8.23 -12.89 9.14
N ASP A 87 7.14 -12.93 8.39
CA ASP A 87 6.59 -14.15 7.83
C ASP A 87 5.74 -13.87 6.58
N TYR A 88 5.95 -14.65 5.54
CA TYR A 88 5.17 -14.68 4.30
C TYR A 88 5.04 -16.12 3.77
N SER A 89 5.26 -17.11 4.65
CA SER A 89 5.37 -18.54 4.29
C SER A 89 4.21 -19.40 4.78
N GLY A 90 3.30 -18.83 5.57
CA GLY A 90 2.20 -19.59 6.19
C GLY A 90 1.14 -18.69 6.83
N ASN A 91 0.49 -19.20 7.87
CA ASN A 91 -0.58 -18.49 8.57
C ASN A 91 -0.01 -17.35 9.40
N VAL A 92 -0.18 -16.12 8.92
CA VAL A 92 0.14 -14.91 9.68
C VAL A 92 -1.04 -13.94 9.72
N ALA A 93 -1.32 -13.45 10.91
CA ALA A 93 -2.26 -12.38 11.14
C ALA A 93 -1.69 -11.39 12.15
N GLY A 94 -2.10 -10.14 12.05
CA GLY A 94 -1.57 -9.10 12.89
C GLY A 94 -2.09 -7.73 12.54
N GLY A 95 -1.55 -6.74 13.21
CA GLY A 95 -2.01 -5.37 13.04
C GLY A 95 -1.66 -4.49 14.21
N ALA A 96 -2.29 -3.32 14.23
CA ALA A 96 -2.07 -2.33 15.25
C ALA A 96 -3.35 -1.54 15.54
N PHE A 97 -3.45 -1.01 16.76
CA PHE A 97 -4.49 -0.04 17.09
C PHE A 97 -3.91 1.36 17.24
N ILE A 98 -4.77 2.36 17.02
CA ILE A 98 -4.60 3.73 17.50
C ILE A 98 -5.87 4.08 18.28
N SER A 99 -5.71 4.56 19.50
CA SER A 99 -6.80 4.95 20.40
C SER A 99 -6.57 6.37 20.91
N SER A 100 -7.61 7.18 20.98
CA SER A 100 -7.55 8.59 21.38
C SER A 100 -8.80 8.97 22.19
N ASP A 101 -8.70 9.91 23.12
CA ASP A 101 -9.88 10.40 23.85
C ASP A 101 -10.78 11.33 23.01
N SER A 102 -10.39 11.61 21.77
CA SER A 102 -11.11 12.48 20.83
C SER A 102 -11.19 11.85 19.45
N LYS A 103 -12.30 12.12 18.74
CA LYS A 103 -12.54 11.60 17.40
C LYS A 103 -11.41 12.00 16.45
N PHE A 104 -10.88 11.01 15.74
CA PHE A 104 -9.79 11.23 14.79
C PHE A 104 -9.99 10.53 13.44
N PHE A 105 -11.02 9.70 13.28
CA PHE A 105 -11.23 8.96 12.05
C PHE A 105 -12.70 8.84 11.62
N THR A 106 -12.91 8.52 10.35
CA THR A 106 -14.21 8.10 9.79
C THR A 106 -13.96 6.99 8.76
N LEU A 107 -14.70 5.89 8.85
CA LEU A 107 -14.59 4.74 7.93
C LEU A 107 -15.59 4.83 6.78
N PHE A 108 -15.16 4.36 5.62
CA PHE A 108 -15.92 4.33 4.37
C PHE A 108 -15.79 2.97 3.71
N SER A 109 -16.81 2.55 2.97
CA SER A 109 -16.74 1.33 2.19
C SER A 109 -17.68 1.37 0.98
N GLU A 110 -17.26 0.72 -0.10
CA GLU A 110 -18.07 0.41 -1.27
C GLU A 110 -18.26 -1.09 -1.41
N ASN A 111 -19.44 -1.49 -1.90
CA ASN A 111 -19.87 -2.88 -1.87
C ASN A 111 -19.22 -3.75 -2.97
N SER A 112 -18.88 -3.18 -4.12
CA SER A 112 -18.24 -3.91 -5.21
C SER A 112 -17.61 -2.96 -6.23
N ILE A 113 -16.30 -3.13 -6.44
CA ILE A 113 -15.50 -2.46 -7.48
C ILE A 113 -15.41 -3.22 -8.79
N ARG A 114 -15.89 -4.47 -8.83
CA ARG A 114 -15.77 -5.34 -10.00
C ARG A 114 -16.44 -4.67 -11.21
N ASP A 115 -15.63 -4.36 -12.22
CA ASP A 115 -16.01 -3.72 -13.49
C ASP A 115 -16.64 -2.33 -13.32
N ARG A 116 -16.35 -1.68 -12.18
CA ARG A 116 -16.85 -0.35 -11.79
C ARG A 116 -15.81 0.41 -10.96
N GLU A 117 -14.53 0.20 -11.23
CA GLU A 117 -13.41 0.76 -10.50
C GLU A 117 -13.52 2.30 -10.43
N PHE A 118 -13.75 2.96 -11.57
CA PHE A 118 -13.96 4.41 -11.67
C PHE A 118 -15.19 4.89 -10.91
N ASP A 119 -16.34 4.27 -11.12
CA ASP A 119 -17.60 4.66 -10.46
C ASP A 119 -17.51 4.49 -8.93
N SER A 120 -16.82 3.44 -8.47
CA SER A 120 -16.58 3.19 -7.06
C SER A 120 -15.66 4.25 -6.45
N GLY A 121 -14.62 4.66 -7.18
CA GLY A 121 -13.77 5.78 -6.80
C GLY A 121 -14.55 7.09 -6.66
N LYS A 122 -15.42 7.39 -7.63
CA LYS A 122 -16.29 8.58 -7.60
C LYS A 122 -17.29 8.56 -6.45
N SER A 123 -17.86 7.39 -6.17
CA SER A 123 -18.76 7.18 -5.03
C SER A 123 -18.02 7.40 -3.72
N LEU A 124 -16.81 6.84 -3.58
CA LEU A 124 -15.97 7.07 -2.41
C LEU A 124 -15.61 8.55 -2.24
N ALA A 125 -15.30 9.29 -3.31
CA ALA A 125 -15.04 10.73 -3.20
C ALA A 125 -16.21 11.51 -2.61
N ARG A 126 -17.46 11.17 -2.96
CA ARG A 126 -18.65 11.75 -2.31
C ARG A 126 -18.68 11.45 -0.82
N GLN A 127 -18.40 10.19 -0.43
CA GLN A 127 -18.35 9.83 0.99
C GLN A 127 -17.24 10.60 1.74
N LEU A 128 -16.06 10.77 1.13
CA LEU A 128 -14.95 11.53 1.70
C LEU A 128 -15.30 13.02 1.90
N GLN A 129 -16.09 13.62 1.01
CA GLN A 129 -16.57 15.00 1.19
C GLN A 129 -17.55 15.14 2.36
N GLU A 130 -18.25 14.07 2.73
CA GLU A 130 -19.19 14.01 3.86
C GLU A 130 -18.48 13.61 5.17
N ALA A 131 -17.15 13.39 5.14
CA ALA A 131 -16.37 13.01 6.31
C ALA A 131 -16.42 14.07 7.42
N THR A 132 -16.52 13.59 8.67
CA THR A 132 -16.52 14.48 9.84
C THR A 132 -15.13 14.86 10.35
N THR A 133 -14.08 14.34 9.70
CA THR A 133 -12.69 14.67 10.00
C THR A 133 -12.31 16.05 9.45
N PRO A 134 -11.25 16.70 9.97
CA PRO A 134 -10.76 17.96 9.43
C PRO A 134 -10.39 17.89 7.93
N PRO A 135 -10.42 19.01 7.19
CA PRO A 135 -10.10 19.04 5.76
C PRO A 135 -8.68 18.58 5.40
N ASP A 136 -7.73 18.65 6.35
CA ASP A 136 -6.35 18.20 6.19
C ASP A 136 -6.12 16.75 6.62
N ALA A 137 -7.21 16.00 6.87
CA ALA A 137 -7.13 14.58 7.20
C ALA A 137 -6.50 13.78 6.04
N ALA A 138 -5.63 12.86 6.42
CA ALA A 138 -5.04 11.90 5.50
C ALA A 138 -6.03 10.76 5.22
N VAL A 139 -5.80 9.98 4.15
CA VAL A 139 -6.64 8.85 3.76
C VAL A 139 -5.80 7.58 3.64
N LEU A 140 -6.25 6.49 4.26
CA LEU A 140 -5.82 5.15 3.88
C LEU A 140 -6.90 4.51 2.98
N LEU A 141 -6.49 3.92 1.85
CA LEU A 141 -7.39 3.33 0.85
C LEU A 141 -7.02 1.86 0.58
N PHE A 142 -7.90 0.92 0.87
CA PHE A 142 -7.68 -0.51 0.64
C PHE A 142 -8.68 -1.06 -0.36
N TYR A 143 -8.22 -1.84 -1.33
CA TYR A 143 -9.08 -2.47 -2.33
C TYR A 143 -8.67 -3.91 -2.61
N ASP A 144 -9.63 -4.73 -3.02
CA ASP A 144 -9.37 -6.09 -3.47
C ASP A 144 -8.80 -6.05 -4.89
N SER A 145 -7.50 -6.28 -5.05
CA SER A 145 -6.85 -6.24 -6.37
C SER A 145 -7.12 -7.47 -7.22
N ILE A 146 -7.64 -8.57 -6.66
CA ILE A 146 -7.86 -9.83 -7.39
C ILE A 146 -9.33 -9.92 -7.85
N LYS A 147 -9.56 -9.69 -9.14
CA LYS A 147 -10.90 -9.77 -9.77
C LYS A 147 -11.29 -11.21 -10.06
N VAL A 148 -10.38 -11.99 -10.63
CA VAL A 148 -10.56 -13.42 -10.93
C VAL A 148 -9.32 -14.16 -10.47
N THR A 149 -9.49 -15.20 -9.66
CA THR A 149 -8.39 -16.08 -9.22
C THR A 149 -8.05 -17.11 -10.30
N ALA A 150 -6.85 -17.67 -10.23
CA ALA A 150 -6.41 -18.77 -11.11
C ALA A 150 -7.29 -20.03 -10.99
N LEU A 151 -8.00 -20.19 -9.87
CA LEU A 151 -8.96 -21.29 -9.67
C LEU A 151 -10.34 -20.98 -10.26
N GLU A 152 -10.70 -19.71 -10.41
CA GLU A 152 -11.97 -19.27 -11.00
C GLU A 152 -11.88 -19.15 -12.53
N GLY A 153 -10.70 -18.83 -13.08
CA GLY A 153 -10.48 -18.66 -14.52
C GLY A 153 -9.11 -18.08 -14.85
N GLN A 154 -9.03 -17.37 -15.98
CA GLN A 154 -7.85 -16.58 -16.32
C GLN A 154 -7.70 -15.47 -15.25
N PRO A 155 -6.55 -15.34 -14.57
CA PRO A 155 -6.36 -14.30 -13.58
C PRO A 155 -6.59 -12.91 -14.15
N GLU A 156 -7.40 -12.12 -13.44
CA GLU A 156 -7.72 -10.73 -13.79
C GLU A 156 -7.62 -9.87 -12.53
N LEU A 157 -7.20 -8.62 -12.70
CA LEU A 157 -7.00 -7.68 -11.60
C LEU A 157 -8.06 -6.57 -11.62
N ASN A 158 -8.44 -6.08 -10.43
CA ASN A 158 -9.00 -4.75 -10.29
C ASN A 158 -7.82 -3.78 -10.21
N LEU A 159 -7.84 -2.68 -10.97
CA LEU A 159 -6.70 -1.77 -11.08
C LEU A 159 -6.91 -0.52 -10.21
N ALA A 160 -5.85 0.02 -9.62
CA ALA A 160 -5.97 1.20 -8.75
C ALA A 160 -6.16 2.49 -9.57
N THR A 161 -5.57 2.59 -10.77
CA THR A 161 -5.62 3.81 -11.59
C THR A 161 -7.05 4.30 -11.84
N PRO A 162 -8.00 3.46 -12.33
CA PRO A 162 -9.37 3.94 -12.53
C PRO A 162 -10.07 4.33 -11.22
N ILE A 163 -9.78 3.65 -10.10
CA ILE A 163 -10.31 4.01 -8.77
C ILE A 163 -9.83 5.42 -8.40
N LEU A 164 -8.54 5.70 -8.56
CA LEU A 164 -7.95 7.00 -8.26
C LEU A 164 -8.48 8.11 -9.17
N GLU A 165 -8.63 7.85 -10.47
CA GLU A 165 -9.26 8.78 -11.41
C GLU A 165 -10.70 9.11 -11.00
N GLY A 166 -11.47 8.10 -10.60
CA GLY A 166 -12.82 8.27 -10.06
C GLY A 166 -12.85 9.12 -8.81
N ILE A 167 -11.92 8.87 -7.88
CA ILE A 167 -11.77 9.68 -6.66
C ILE A 167 -11.46 11.14 -7.02
N PHE A 168 -10.48 11.37 -7.89
CA PHE A 168 -10.06 12.71 -8.28
C PHE A 168 -11.16 13.49 -9.00
N ALA A 169 -11.98 12.82 -9.83
CA ALA A 169 -13.13 13.44 -10.47
C ALA A 169 -14.15 14.00 -9.46
N GLY A 170 -14.11 13.56 -8.21
CA GLY A 170 -14.91 14.07 -7.11
C GLY A 170 -14.14 14.90 -6.09
N LEU A 171 -12.82 15.12 -6.21
CA LEU A 171 -12.04 15.90 -5.23
C LEU A 171 -11.40 17.13 -5.90
N ASN A 172 -11.28 18.23 -5.14
CA ASN A 172 -10.62 19.45 -5.64
C ASN A 172 -9.09 19.41 -5.47
N HIS A 173 -8.60 18.63 -4.52
CA HIS A 173 -7.18 18.39 -4.27
C HIS A 173 -7.02 17.00 -3.67
N TRP A 174 -5.84 16.41 -3.82
CA TRP A 174 -5.52 15.16 -3.14
C TRP A 174 -5.22 15.42 -1.66
N PRO A 175 -5.76 14.61 -0.73
CA PRO A 175 -5.22 14.55 0.63
C PRO A 175 -3.86 13.82 0.63
N THR A 176 -3.17 13.86 1.77
CA THR A 176 -2.13 12.85 2.02
C THR A 176 -2.79 11.48 1.97
N MET A 177 -2.29 10.60 1.12
CA MET A 177 -2.90 9.30 0.85
C MET A 177 -1.83 8.21 0.92
N ALA A 178 -2.22 7.08 1.51
CA ALA A 178 -1.55 5.81 1.31
C ALA A 178 -2.60 4.72 1.06
N GLY A 179 -2.21 3.59 0.46
CA GLY A 179 -3.19 2.54 0.18
C GLY A 179 -2.60 1.23 -0.31
N ILE A 180 -3.47 0.23 -0.39
CA ILE A 180 -3.12 -1.18 -0.56
C ILE A 180 -4.06 -1.82 -1.58
N GLY A 181 -3.47 -2.39 -2.63
CA GLY A 181 -4.08 -3.48 -3.40
C GLY A 181 -3.84 -4.79 -2.69
N ALA A 182 -4.90 -5.32 -2.06
CA ALA A 182 -4.85 -6.55 -1.27
C ALA A 182 -4.42 -7.73 -2.14
N TRP A 183 -3.49 -8.55 -1.65
CA TRP A 183 -2.94 -9.71 -2.37
C TRP A 183 -2.91 -10.94 -1.48
N SER A 184 -3.10 -12.12 -2.09
CA SER A 184 -3.35 -13.38 -1.36
C SER A 184 -2.17 -14.35 -1.43
N ASP A 185 -1.65 -14.60 -2.63
CA ASP A 185 -0.51 -15.48 -2.89
C ASP A 185 0.07 -15.23 -4.29
N MET A 186 1.29 -15.73 -4.53
CA MET A 186 2.00 -15.53 -5.81
C MET A 186 1.30 -16.12 -7.02
N ASN A 187 0.52 -17.19 -6.82
CA ASN A 187 -0.17 -17.87 -7.92
C ASN A 187 -1.60 -17.35 -8.12
N ILE A 188 -2.01 -16.32 -7.37
CA ILE A 188 -3.36 -15.72 -7.41
C ILE A 188 -4.43 -16.82 -7.23
N THR A 189 -4.15 -17.82 -6.40
CA THR A 189 -5.04 -18.99 -6.22
C THR A 189 -6.16 -18.71 -5.24
N ASN A 190 -5.92 -17.84 -4.25
CA ASN A 190 -6.91 -17.47 -3.25
C ASN A 190 -7.50 -16.10 -3.53
N PRO A 191 -8.78 -15.88 -3.21
CA PRO A 191 -9.38 -14.55 -3.27
C PRO A 191 -8.82 -13.65 -2.16
N CYS A 192 -8.90 -12.34 -2.37
CA CYS A 192 -8.70 -11.35 -1.32
C CYS A 192 -10.05 -10.83 -0.81
N ALA A 193 -10.02 -10.24 0.38
CA ALA A 193 -11.11 -9.46 0.91
C ALA A 193 -10.57 -8.19 1.57
N VAL A 194 -11.43 -7.17 1.62
CA VAL A 194 -11.21 -5.91 2.36
C VAL A 194 -12.27 -5.81 3.43
N TRP A 195 -11.94 -5.20 4.56
CA TRP A 195 -12.88 -4.96 5.64
C TRP A 195 -12.84 -3.56 6.21
N ALA A 196 -14.03 -3.04 6.56
CA ALA A 196 -14.27 -1.77 7.22
C ALA A 196 -15.42 -1.92 8.23
N GLY A 197 -15.16 -1.64 9.50
CA GLY A 197 -16.08 -1.94 10.59
C GLY A 197 -16.35 -3.45 10.65
N GLU A 198 -17.60 -3.85 10.46
CA GLU A 198 -18.04 -5.25 10.42
C GLU A 198 -18.22 -5.79 8.99
N SER A 199 -18.06 -4.92 7.98
CA SER A 199 -18.20 -5.30 6.58
C SER A 199 -16.92 -5.99 6.10
N ILE A 200 -17.01 -7.25 5.70
CA ILE A 200 -15.94 -8.01 5.02
C ILE A 200 -16.42 -8.31 3.60
N ARG A 201 -15.64 -7.92 2.58
CA ARG A 201 -16.07 -7.95 1.17
C ARG A 201 -14.96 -8.39 0.22
N ARG A 202 -15.28 -9.35 -0.65
CA ARG A 202 -14.59 -9.52 -1.94
C ARG A 202 -14.99 -8.38 -2.88
N HIS A 203 -14.08 -8.02 -3.77
CA HIS A 203 -14.21 -6.87 -4.67
C HIS A 203 -14.54 -5.59 -3.88
N GLY A 204 -14.10 -5.51 -2.64
CA GLY A 204 -14.37 -4.39 -1.76
C GLY A 204 -13.41 -3.23 -2.01
N LEU A 205 -13.87 -2.04 -1.65
CA LEU A 205 -13.06 -0.84 -1.48
C LEU A 205 -13.41 -0.26 -0.13
N ALA A 206 -12.40 0.01 0.69
CA ALA A 206 -12.55 0.62 1.99
C ALA A 206 -11.58 1.77 2.14
N ALA A 207 -11.97 2.77 2.93
CA ALA A 207 -11.08 3.84 3.30
C ALA A 207 -11.30 4.28 4.74
N VAL A 208 -10.31 4.97 5.28
CA VAL A 208 -10.44 5.73 6.53
C VAL A 208 -9.82 7.10 6.34
N THR A 209 -10.50 8.15 6.79
CA THR A 209 -9.88 9.45 6.99
C THR A 209 -9.24 9.50 8.38
N ILE A 210 -8.08 10.13 8.52
CA ILE A 210 -7.32 10.24 9.77
C ILE A 210 -6.89 11.69 9.95
N GLY A 211 -7.39 12.36 10.99
CA GLY A 211 -7.11 13.77 11.26
C GLY A 211 -7.53 14.19 12.67
N GLY A 212 -7.41 15.47 13.01
CA GLY A 212 -7.69 15.97 14.35
C GLY A 212 -6.50 15.75 15.29
N PRO A 213 -6.62 14.99 16.39
CA PRO A 213 -5.52 14.76 17.32
C PRO A 213 -4.44 13.80 16.78
N ILE A 214 -4.66 13.19 15.62
CA ILE A 214 -3.72 12.28 14.96
C ILE A 214 -3.37 12.84 13.58
N ARG A 215 -2.09 12.85 13.26
CA ARG A 215 -1.57 13.15 11.92
C ARG A 215 -0.94 11.91 11.30
N MET A 216 -1.05 11.78 9.99
CA MET A 216 -0.35 10.76 9.21
C MET A 216 0.55 11.43 8.18
N ASP A 217 1.84 11.12 8.21
CA ASP A 217 2.79 11.47 7.16
C ASP A 217 3.17 10.21 6.39
N THR A 218 3.55 10.37 5.12
CA THR A 218 3.99 9.26 4.27
C THR A 218 5.31 9.55 3.60
N ILE A 219 6.03 8.49 3.25
CA ILE A 219 7.17 8.54 2.33
C ILE A 219 7.26 7.29 1.46
N ILE A 220 7.74 7.48 0.24
CA ILE A 220 7.91 6.44 -0.77
C ILE A 220 9.37 5.96 -0.79
N MET A 221 9.55 4.66 -0.99
CA MET A 221 10.84 3.99 -1.15
C MET A 221 10.71 2.93 -2.24
N HIS A 222 11.07 3.23 -3.50
CA HIS A 222 11.02 2.24 -4.58
C HIS A 222 12.21 1.29 -4.51
N GLY A 223 13.37 1.82 -4.12
CA GLY A 223 14.62 1.08 -4.20
C GLY A 223 15.06 0.83 -5.65
N THR A 224 14.51 1.56 -6.60
CA THR A 224 14.93 1.53 -8.00
C THR A 224 15.50 2.88 -8.40
N ARG A 225 16.32 2.90 -9.45
CA ARG A 225 16.88 4.12 -10.02
C ARG A 225 16.73 4.11 -11.54
N PRO A 226 16.48 5.27 -12.17
CA PRO A 226 16.40 5.35 -13.61
C PRO A 226 17.74 4.99 -14.25
N ILE A 227 17.68 4.28 -15.38
CA ILE A 227 18.83 3.96 -16.22
C ILE A 227 18.57 4.47 -17.65
N GLY A 228 19.58 5.13 -18.21
CA GLY A 228 19.47 5.71 -19.56
C GLY A 228 18.61 6.97 -19.61
N GLY A 229 18.21 7.34 -20.83
CA GLY A 229 17.40 8.53 -21.11
C GLY A 229 15.90 8.28 -21.01
N TYR A 230 15.12 9.33 -21.27
CA TYR A 230 13.67 9.23 -21.43
C TYR A 230 13.32 8.58 -22.77
N HIS A 231 12.27 7.77 -22.73
CA HIS A 231 11.61 7.16 -23.87
C HIS A 231 10.13 7.54 -23.85
N THR A 232 9.49 7.64 -25.00
CA THR A 232 8.08 8.04 -25.09
C THR A 232 7.22 6.86 -25.48
N ILE A 233 6.15 6.63 -24.73
CA ILE A 233 5.08 5.70 -25.11
C ILE A 233 4.37 6.29 -26.33
N THR A 234 4.44 5.63 -27.49
CA THR A 234 3.86 6.14 -28.74
C THR A 234 2.59 5.43 -29.16
N ARG A 235 2.29 4.27 -28.57
CA ARG A 235 1.02 3.57 -28.73
C ARG A 235 0.72 2.69 -27.51
N ALA A 236 -0.43 2.91 -26.89
CA ALA A 236 -0.92 2.12 -25.77
C ALA A 236 -2.45 2.00 -25.80
N ASP A 237 -2.99 0.90 -25.28
CA ASP A 237 -4.43 0.74 -25.02
C ASP A 237 -4.60 0.05 -23.66
N ARG A 238 -5.36 0.70 -22.77
CA ARG A 238 -5.52 0.28 -21.36
C ARG A 238 -4.17 0.05 -20.69
N ASN A 239 -3.89 -1.18 -20.24
CA ASN A 239 -2.64 -1.55 -19.59
C ASN A 239 -1.64 -2.20 -20.57
N ILE A 240 -1.88 -2.13 -21.88
CA ILE A 240 -1.01 -2.71 -22.90
C ILE A 240 -0.21 -1.60 -23.59
N VAL A 241 1.11 -1.63 -23.45
CA VAL A 241 2.05 -0.74 -24.15
C VAL A 241 2.56 -1.45 -25.39
N TYR A 242 2.13 -0.99 -26.56
CA TYR A 242 2.52 -1.59 -27.83
C TYR A 242 3.80 -0.98 -28.39
N GLU A 243 3.96 0.33 -28.29
CA GLU A 243 5.08 1.03 -28.90
C GLU A 243 5.74 2.03 -27.95
N ILE A 244 7.07 2.04 -28.00
CA ILE A 244 7.95 2.99 -27.36
C ILE A 244 8.85 3.57 -28.46
N ASP A 245 8.95 4.90 -28.55
CA ASP A 245 9.72 5.60 -29.58
C ASP A 245 9.41 5.14 -31.01
N HIS A 246 8.12 4.94 -31.32
CA HIS A 246 7.60 4.46 -32.61
C HIS A 246 8.14 3.07 -33.04
N GLN A 247 8.57 2.26 -32.07
CA GLN A 247 9.04 0.90 -32.26
C GLN A 247 8.30 -0.06 -31.31
N PRO A 248 8.20 -1.35 -31.66
CA PRO A 248 7.57 -2.33 -30.76
C PRO A 248 8.22 -2.32 -29.38
N ALA A 249 7.40 -2.33 -28.32
CA ALA A 249 7.86 -2.15 -26.96
C ALA A 249 8.90 -3.21 -26.56
N LEU A 250 8.69 -4.50 -26.90
CA LEU A 250 9.67 -5.55 -26.59
C LEU A 250 11.03 -5.32 -27.29
N ASP A 251 11.03 -4.79 -28.51
CA ASP A 251 12.27 -4.56 -29.26
C ASP A 251 13.11 -3.45 -28.58
N ILE A 252 12.45 -2.40 -28.06
CA ILE A 252 13.10 -1.35 -27.28
C ILE A 252 13.64 -1.89 -25.95
N ILE A 253 12.83 -2.62 -25.18
CA ILE A 253 13.28 -3.20 -23.91
C ILE A 253 14.46 -4.15 -24.14
N HIS A 254 14.40 -5.02 -25.15
CA HIS A 254 15.49 -5.92 -25.51
C HIS A 254 16.80 -5.16 -25.79
N LYS A 255 16.71 -4.05 -26.55
CA LYS A 255 17.86 -3.19 -26.85
C LYS A 255 18.45 -2.56 -25.58
N ILE A 256 17.62 -2.05 -24.66
CA ILE A 256 18.09 -1.41 -23.43
C ILE A 256 18.69 -2.44 -22.47
N MET A 257 18.10 -3.64 -22.37
CA MET A 257 18.60 -4.73 -21.52
C MET A 257 19.86 -5.41 -22.07
N GLY A 258 20.34 -5.01 -23.25
CA GLY A 258 21.61 -5.45 -23.81
C GLY A 258 21.63 -6.90 -24.31
N GLY A 259 20.46 -7.52 -24.52
CA GLY A 259 20.30 -8.82 -25.19
C GLY A 259 20.96 -10.04 -24.53
N THR A 260 21.53 -9.90 -23.33
CA THR A 260 22.26 -10.98 -22.63
C THR A 260 21.42 -11.71 -21.58
N ILE A 261 20.26 -11.16 -21.23
CA ILE A 261 19.35 -11.69 -20.21
C ILE A 261 18.05 -12.10 -20.90
N SER A 262 17.56 -13.31 -20.62
CA SER A 262 16.24 -13.80 -21.06
C SER A 262 15.11 -13.18 -20.23
N TRP A 263 15.04 -11.86 -20.20
CA TRP A 263 14.05 -11.13 -19.39
C TRP A 263 12.60 -11.41 -19.79
N GLU A 264 12.37 -11.86 -21.02
CA GLU A 264 11.04 -12.22 -21.52
C GLU A 264 10.44 -13.44 -20.82
N GLU A 265 11.25 -14.24 -20.11
CA GLU A 265 10.79 -15.31 -19.21
C GLU A 265 10.45 -14.78 -17.81
N PHE A 266 10.92 -13.56 -17.49
CA PHE A 266 10.73 -12.90 -16.19
C PHE A 266 10.28 -11.43 -16.39
N PRO A 267 9.06 -11.18 -16.91
CA PRO A 267 8.57 -9.83 -17.20
C PRO A 267 8.68 -8.85 -16.04
N LEU A 268 8.56 -9.34 -14.79
CA LEU A 268 8.70 -8.54 -13.57
C LEU A 268 10.10 -7.88 -13.41
N LEU A 269 11.11 -8.29 -14.17
CA LEU A 269 12.40 -7.59 -14.23
C LEU A 269 12.33 -6.24 -14.96
N VAL A 270 11.26 -6.01 -15.73
CA VAL A 270 11.04 -4.77 -16.47
C VAL A 270 10.17 -3.84 -15.64
N THR A 271 10.80 -2.77 -15.15
CA THR A 271 10.13 -1.71 -14.40
C THR A 271 10.30 -0.39 -15.14
N LEU A 272 9.21 0.30 -15.43
CA LEU A 272 9.21 1.64 -16.01
C LEU A 272 8.93 2.68 -14.93
N GLY A 273 9.65 3.79 -14.96
CA GLY A 273 9.46 4.91 -14.04
C GLY A 273 8.90 6.11 -14.79
N VAL A 274 7.80 6.66 -14.29
CA VAL A 274 7.23 7.92 -14.75
C VAL A 274 7.70 9.04 -13.83
N ASN A 275 8.52 9.96 -14.34
CA ASN A 275 8.96 11.14 -13.57
C ASN A 275 7.88 12.22 -13.59
N ASN A 276 7.41 12.64 -12.41
CA ASN A 276 6.44 13.72 -12.22
C ASN A 276 7.08 14.99 -11.63
N GLY A 277 8.40 14.98 -11.41
CA GLY A 277 9.19 16.12 -10.96
C GLY A 277 9.86 16.87 -12.11
N ASP A 278 10.96 17.58 -11.79
CA ASP A 278 11.78 18.24 -12.80
C ASP A 278 12.55 17.19 -13.63
N LYS A 279 12.28 17.14 -14.93
CA LYS A 279 12.91 16.23 -15.89
C LYS A 279 14.44 16.33 -15.92
N PHE A 280 14.98 17.51 -15.63
CA PHE A 280 16.42 17.76 -15.61
C PHE A 280 16.98 17.99 -14.20
N GLY A 281 16.14 17.79 -13.18
CA GLY A 281 16.54 17.88 -11.78
C GLY A 281 17.24 16.62 -11.27
N ASP A 282 17.68 16.69 -10.01
CA ASP A 282 18.21 15.53 -9.32
C ASP A 282 17.12 14.46 -9.11
N PHE A 283 17.52 13.19 -9.16
CA PHE A 283 16.62 12.07 -8.87
C PHE A 283 16.08 12.16 -7.44
N LYS A 284 14.75 12.10 -7.31
CA LYS A 284 14.02 11.99 -6.05
C LYS A 284 13.02 10.85 -6.18
N GLU A 285 13.06 9.90 -5.25
CA GLU A 285 12.15 8.75 -5.22
C GLU A 285 10.68 9.22 -5.28
N GLU A 286 10.34 10.29 -4.57
CA GLU A 286 8.96 10.76 -4.41
C GLU A 286 8.36 11.42 -5.66
N ASP A 287 9.20 11.70 -6.67
CA ASP A 287 8.77 12.25 -7.95
C ASP A 287 8.43 11.14 -8.95
N TYR A 288 8.80 9.89 -8.67
CA TYR A 288 8.64 8.77 -9.60
C TYR A 288 7.40 7.92 -9.25
N ALA A 289 6.69 7.49 -10.28
CA ALA A 289 5.74 6.40 -10.19
C ALA A 289 6.34 5.17 -10.88
N SER A 290 6.55 4.10 -10.12
CA SER A 290 7.10 2.84 -10.63
C SER A 290 5.97 1.96 -11.19
N ARG A 291 6.19 1.40 -12.38
CA ARG A 291 5.25 0.57 -13.15
C ARG A 291 5.87 -0.76 -13.50
N LEU A 292 5.26 -1.84 -13.03
CA LEU A 292 5.76 -3.18 -13.23
C LEU A 292 5.15 -3.80 -14.49
N CYS A 293 5.98 -4.46 -15.30
CA CYS A 293 5.50 -5.29 -16.39
C CYS A 293 5.02 -6.63 -15.83
N PHE A 294 3.70 -6.86 -15.88
CA PHE A 294 3.08 -8.09 -15.40
C PHE A 294 3.33 -9.26 -16.36
N ALA A 295 3.17 -9.02 -17.65
CA ALA A 295 3.31 -10.03 -18.69
C ALA A 295 3.74 -9.39 -20.02
N ILE A 296 4.04 -10.22 -21.01
CA ILE A 296 4.36 -9.78 -22.37
C ILE A 296 3.46 -10.50 -23.38
N ASP A 297 3.16 -9.82 -24.49
CA ASP A 297 2.58 -10.45 -25.67
C ASP A 297 3.67 -10.57 -26.74
N ARG A 298 4.05 -11.81 -27.06
CA ARG A 298 5.11 -12.11 -28.04
C ARG A 298 4.65 -11.93 -29.49
N GLU A 299 3.36 -12.07 -29.76
CA GLU A 299 2.80 -11.91 -31.11
C GLU A 299 2.71 -10.42 -31.46
N GLN A 300 2.17 -9.62 -30.54
CA GLN A 300 2.04 -8.17 -30.70
C GLN A 300 3.32 -7.40 -30.35
N LYS A 301 4.31 -8.07 -29.75
CA LYS A 301 5.54 -7.46 -29.21
C LYS A 301 5.25 -6.30 -28.25
N SER A 302 4.29 -6.49 -27.35
CA SER A 302 3.84 -5.48 -26.39
C SER A 302 4.09 -5.90 -24.93
N LEU A 303 4.13 -4.91 -24.05
CA LEU A 303 4.17 -5.09 -22.59
C LEU A 303 2.75 -5.02 -22.03
N ILE A 304 2.42 -5.90 -21.09
CA ILE A 304 1.21 -5.86 -20.29
C ILE A 304 1.60 -5.37 -18.89
N MET A 305 1.12 -4.19 -18.51
CA MET A 305 1.47 -3.49 -17.29
C MET A 305 0.45 -3.76 -16.17
N PHE A 306 0.83 -3.53 -14.92
CA PHE A 306 -0.08 -3.61 -13.78
C PHE A 306 -1.16 -2.51 -13.79
N GLU A 307 -0.88 -1.35 -14.38
CA GLU A 307 -1.76 -0.17 -14.33
C GLU A 307 -2.00 0.42 -15.72
N THR A 308 -3.02 1.29 -15.85
CA THR A 308 -3.54 1.81 -17.14
C THR A 308 -3.13 3.24 -17.47
N ASP A 309 -2.21 3.85 -16.72
CA ASP A 309 -1.83 5.25 -16.87
C ASP A 309 -0.62 5.48 -17.81
N LEU A 310 -0.07 4.41 -18.41
CA LEU A 310 0.90 4.53 -19.49
C LEU A 310 0.18 4.72 -20.84
N VAL A 311 -0.13 5.97 -21.14
CA VAL A 311 -0.84 6.40 -22.36
C VAL A 311 0.11 7.00 -23.40
N GLU A 312 -0.39 7.23 -24.62
CA GLU A 312 0.39 7.91 -25.66
C GLU A 312 0.90 9.28 -25.19
N GLY A 313 2.19 9.54 -25.39
CA GLY A 313 2.88 10.73 -24.94
C GLY A 313 3.48 10.63 -23.54
N THR A 314 3.16 9.59 -22.74
CA THR A 314 3.81 9.39 -21.44
C THR A 314 5.31 9.15 -21.63
N GLU A 315 6.14 9.94 -20.94
CA GLU A 315 7.58 9.74 -20.90
C GLU A 315 7.97 8.81 -19.76
N VAL A 316 8.78 7.81 -20.07
CA VAL A 316 9.23 6.78 -19.12
C VAL A 316 10.75 6.62 -19.16
N GLN A 317 11.30 6.08 -18.08
CA GLN A 317 12.66 5.56 -18.03
C GLN A 317 12.62 4.11 -17.59
N LEU A 318 13.56 3.31 -18.07
CA LEU A 318 13.75 1.98 -17.50
C LEU A 318 14.35 2.16 -16.10
N MET A 319 13.84 1.41 -15.13
CA MET A 319 14.27 1.47 -13.74
C MET A 319 15.07 0.22 -13.41
N ARG A 320 16.21 0.40 -12.74
CA ARG A 320 17.05 -0.70 -12.25
C ARG A 320 16.93 -0.81 -10.74
N ARG A 321 16.86 -2.04 -10.23
CA ARG A 321 16.87 -2.30 -8.79
C ARG A 321 18.21 -1.92 -8.16
N ASN A 322 18.16 -1.24 -7.02
CA ASN A 322 19.31 -1.08 -6.13
C ASN A 322 19.50 -2.37 -5.33
N ILE A 323 20.73 -2.88 -5.33
CA ILE A 323 21.12 -4.10 -4.63
C ILE A 323 21.51 -3.79 -3.17
N ASP A 324 21.90 -2.55 -2.89
CA ASP A 324 22.12 -2.06 -1.52
C ASP A 324 20.88 -1.33 -0.95
N PHE A 325 20.83 -1.23 0.37
CA PHE A 325 19.73 -0.61 1.12
C PHE A 325 20.04 0.80 1.63
N ALA A 326 21.08 1.45 1.09
CA ALA A 326 21.53 2.75 1.59
C ALA A 326 20.50 3.88 1.37
N TYR A 327 19.55 3.70 0.45
CA TYR A 327 18.46 4.66 0.21
C TYR A 327 17.37 4.65 1.30
N ILE A 328 17.28 3.58 2.12
CA ILE A 328 16.21 3.46 3.13
C ILE A 328 16.39 4.48 4.26
N ARG A 329 17.61 4.56 4.80
CA ARG A 329 17.91 5.45 5.94
C ARG A 329 17.52 6.91 5.69
N PRO A 330 17.97 7.58 4.60
CA PRO A 330 17.58 8.96 4.33
C PRO A 330 16.07 9.17 4.24
N GLN A 331 15.33 8.18 3.73
CA GLN A 331 13.87 8.26 3.61
C GLN A 331 13.18 8.13 4.97
N VAL A 332 13.62 7.21 5.82
CA VAL A 332 13.12 7.11 7.21
C VAL A 332 13.43 8.39 7.99
N GLU A 333 14.66 8.91 7.90
CA GLU A 333 15.05 10.17 8.55
C GLU A 333 14.21 11.37 8.05
N LYS A 334 13.94 11.46 6.75
CA LYS A 334 13.08 12.49 6.15
C LYS A 334 11.63 12.39 6.64
N LEU A 335 11.08 11.18 6.78
CA LEU A 335 9.74 10.99 7.34
C LEU A 335 9.67 11.40 8.81
N LEU A 336 10.65 10.99 9.63
CA LEU A 336 10.73 11.38 11.04
C LEU A 336 10.87 12.89 11.20
N ALA A 337 11.61 13.56 10.30
CA ALA A 337 11.73 15.01 10.30
C ALA A 337 10.40 15.72 10.00
N LYS A 338 9.50 15.15 9.18
CA LYS A 338 8.14 15.70 8.98
C LYS A 338 7.34 15.71 10.29
N ALA A 339 7.57 14.73 11.15
CA ALA A 339 6.96 14.61 12.47
C ALA A 339 7.75 15.30 13.60
N ALA A 340 8.74 16.13 13.29
CA ALA A 340 9.49 16.86 14.31
C ALA A 340 8.56 17.71 15.20
N GLY A 341 8.69 17.54 16.52
CA GLY A 341 7.83 18.21 17.51
C GLY A 341 6.51 17.50 17.80
N ARG A 342 6.16 16.43 17.07
CA ARG A 342 5.03 15.54 17.33
C ARG A 342 5.51 14.23 17.96
N LYS A 343 4.67 13.59 18.78
CA LYS A 343 4.99 12.30 19.39
C LYS A 343 4.64 11.17 18.41
N PRO A 344 5.59 10.38 17.89
CA PRO A 344 5.29 9.22 17.06
C PRO A 344 4.49 8.17 17.84
N LEU A 345 3.48 7.61 17.18
CA LEU A 345 2.61 6.58 17.74
C LEU A 345 2.83 5.24 17.05
N LEU A 346 2.83 5.23 15.73
CA LEU A 346 2.81 3.98 14.96
C LEU A 346 3.44 4.22 13.59
N ALA A 347 4.31 3.32 13.19
CA ALA A 347 4.80 3.22 11.82
C ALA A 347 4.10 2.03 11.14
N PHE A 348 3.49 2.29 9.99
CA PHE A 348 2.84 1.29 9.16
C PHE A 348 3.51 1.23 7.79
N TYR A 349 4.02 0.06 7.41
CA TYR A 349 4.74 -0.11 6.15
C TYR A 349 3.98 -1.00 5.18
N ILE A 350 3.71 -0.47 3.99
CA ILE A 350 3.11 -1.20 2.89
C ILE A 350 4.25 -1.58 1.96
N ASP A 351 4.57 -2.87 1.88
CA ASP A 351 5.72 -3.39 1.15
C ASP A 351 5.28 -4.25 -0.03
N CYS A 352 5.63 -3.89 -1.25
CA CYS A 352 5.32 -4.72 -2.40
C CYS A 352 5.86 -6.14 -2.22
N LEU A 353 5.00 -7.14 -2.43
CA LEU A 353 5.36 -8.55 -2.34
C LEU A 353 6.60 -8.89 -3.17
N GLY A 354 6.77 -8.29 -4.34
CA GLY A 354 7.94 -8.51 -5.21
C GLY A 354 9.28 -8.12 -4.57
N ARG A 355 9.29 -7.36 -3.48
CA ARG A 355 10.50 -6.85 -2.81
C ARG A 355 11.04 -7.77 -1.71
N VAL A 356 10.23 -8.68 -1.19
CA VAL A 356 10.70 -9.63 -0.17
C VAL A 356 11.83 -10.50 -0.74
N SER A 357 12.77 -10.93 0.11
CA SER A 357 14.00 -11.63 -0.31
C SER A 357 13.71 -12.87 -1.17
N GLY A 358 12.63 -13.58 -0.85
CA GLY A 358 12.19 -14.77 -1.59
C GLY A 358 11.80 -14.51 -3.06
N PHE A 359 11.49 -13.27 -3.43
CA PHE A 359 11.05 -12.91 -4.79
C PHE A 359 11.96 -11.89 -5.48
N SER A 360 12.62 -11.01 -4.73
CA SER A 360 13.51 -9.98 -5.30
C SER A 360 14.89 -10.52 -5.67
N GLY A 361 15.28 -11.69 -5.15
CA GLY A 361 16.61 -12.26 -5.30
C GLY A 361 17.68 -11.58 -4.44
N LEU A 362 17.28 -10.68 -3.54
CA LEU A 362 18.16 -10.05 -2.56
C LEU A 362 18.33 -10.96 -1.33
N PRO A 363 19.51 -10.97 -0.68
CA PRO A 363 19.78 -11.87 0.43
C PRO A 363 19.13 -11.43 1.76
N GLU A 364 18.67 -10.19 1.83
CA GLU A 364 18.16 -9.55 3.04
C GLU A 364 16.81 -8.89 2.78
N GLU A 365 16.04 -8.68 3.85
CA GLU A 365 14.71 -8.09 3.80
C GLU A 365 14.78 -6.58 4.00
N GLU A 366 14.35 -5.81 3.00
CA GLU A 366 14.33 -4.35 3.07
C GLU A 366 13.48 -3.82 4.23
N SER A 367 12.37 -4.50 4.50
CA SER A 367 11.47 -4.16 5.60
C SER A 367 12.15 -4.24 6.97
N LEU A 368 13.15 -5.11 7.14
CA LEU A 368 13.92 -5.19 8.39
C LEU A 368 14.87 -3.99 8.54
N GLU A 369 15.42 -3.47 7.44
CA GLU A 369 16.18 -2.21 7.47
C GLU A 369 15.29 -1.02 7.79
N VAL A 370 14.06 -0.97 7.25
CA VAL A 370 13.07 0.06 7.64
C VAL A 370 12.82 0.01 9.15
N ALA A 371 12.55 -1.18 9.70
CA ALA A 371 12.34 -1.38 11.13
C ALA A 371 13.54 -0.91 11.97
N ARG A 372 14.76 -1.24 11.52
CA ARG A 372 16.01 -0.84 12.19
C ARG A 372 16.11 0.68 12.36
N TRP A 373 15.81 1.44 11.31
CA TRP A 373 15.93 2.91 11.31
C TRP A 373 14.77 3.62 12.04
N LEU A 374 13.64 2.95 12.23
CA LEU A 374 12.53 3.44 13.04
C LEU A 374 12.80 3.40 14.54
N GLY A 375 13.76 2.58 15.00
CA GLY A 375 14.06 2.41 16.41
C GLY A 375 12.88 1.84 17.19
N ASP A 376 12.55 2.44 18.34
CA ASP A 376 11.53 1.91 19.27
C ASP A 376 10.08 2.29 18.90
N ILE A 377 9.86 2.99 17.79
CA ILE A 377 8.51 3.33 17.33
C ILE A 377 7.74 2.01 17.05
N PRO A 378 6.51 1.83 17.60
CA PRO A 378 5.69 0.67 17.27
C PRO A 378 5.57 0.52 15.76
N PHE A 379 5.92 -0.66 15.24
CA PHE A 379 6.06 -0.88 13.81
C PHE A 379 5.40 -2.18 13.38
N PHE A 380 4.65 -2.12 12.30
CA PHE A 380 4.28 -3.30 11.53
C PHE A 380 4.22 -2.94 10.05
N GLY A 381 4.39 -3.95 9.21
CA GLY A 381 4.19 -3.85 7.78
C GLY A 381 3.51 -5.08 7.22
N ILE A 382 3.00 -4.92 6.01
CA ILE A 382 2.26 -5.94 5.26
C ILE A 382 2.79 -6.05 3.85
N MET A 383 2.50 -7.18 3.22
CA MET A 383 2.95 -7.47 1.86
C MET A 383 1.77 -7.26 0.90
N SER A 384 1.91 -6.30 -0.01
CA SER A 384 0.88 -5.84 -0.94
C SER A 384 1.13 -6.26 -2.37
N GLY A 385 0.08 -6.24 -3.20
CA GLY A 385 0.21 -6.39 -4.66
C GLY A 385 0.39 -5.06 -5.38
N VAL A 386 -0.20 -4.00 -4.82
CA VAL A 386 -0.12 -2.61 -5.32
C VAL A 386 -0.04 -1.67 -4.12
N GLU A 387 0.75 -0.63 -4.24
CA GLU A 387 0.84 0.46 -3.28
C GLU A 387 0.16 1.71 -3.83
N ILE A 388 -0.38 2.55 -2.95
CA ILE A 388 -0.87 3.87 -3.32
C ILE A 388 -0.17 4.89 -2.44
N ALA A 389 0.33 5.97 -3.03
CA ALA A 389 0.81 7.14 -2.30
C ALA A 389 0.81 8.40 -3.19
N ASN A 390 0.97 9.57 -2.58
CA ASN A 390 1.19 10.81 -3.33
C ASN A 390 2.57 10.80 -3.99
N VAL A 391 2.59 10.93 -5.32
CA VAL A 391 3.76 11.25 -6.15
C VAL A 391 3.61 12.70 -6.59
N GLY A 392 4.46 13.58 -6.09
CA GLY A 392 4.19 15.03 -6.13
C GLY A 392 2.86 15.38 -5.44
N GLU A 393 1.97 16.07 -6.15
CA GLU A 393 0.66 16.50 -5.62
C GLU A 393 -0.48 15.48 -5.86
N ALA A 394 -0.21 14.37 -6.55
CA ALA A 394 -1.24 13.42 -6.97
C ALA A 394 -1.06 12.04 -6.35
N ALA A 395 -2.13 11.45 -5.82
CA ALA A 395 -2.11 10.03 -5.45
C ALA A 395 -2.00 9.18 -6.72
N LYS A 396 -1.09 8.21 -6.71
CA LYS A 396 -0.88 7.26 -7.80
C LYS A 396 -0.80 5.86 -7.25
N ALA A 397 -1.24 4.91 -8.08
CA ALA A 397 -0.84 3.51 -7.93
C ALA A 397 0.67 3.41 -8.13
N LEU A 398 1.30 2.50 -7.42
CA LEU A 398 2.74 2.28 -7.39
C LEU A 398 2.97 0.78 -7.35
N ASP A 399 3.90 0.31 -8.19
CA ASP A 399 4.34 -1.07 -8.19
C ASP A 399 5.80 -1.12 -7.74
N TRP A 400 6.25 -2.26 -7.22
CA TRP A 400 7.64 -2.43 -6.80
C TRP A 400 8.08 -1.36 -5.79
N THR A 401 7.18 -1.00 -4.88
CA THR A 401 7.33 0.18 -4.02
C THR A 401 7.08 -0.15 -2.54
N GLY A 402 7.70 0.66 -1.68
CA GLY A 402 7.40 0.71 -0.25
C GLY A 402 6.80 2.03 0.12
N VAL A 403 5.70 2.01 0.86
CA VAL A 403 5.08 3.21 1.42
C VAL A 403 5.12 3.12 2.92
N LEU A 404 5.92 3.97 3.55
CA LEU A 404 6.00 4.06 5.01
C LEU A 404 5.13 5.21 5.49
N CYS A 405 4.15 4.87 6.31
CA CYS A 405 3.25 5.81 6.98
C CYS A 405 3.69 5.98 8.44
N LEU A 406 3.71 7.21 8.94
CA LEU A 406 3.97 7.54 10.33
C LEU A 406 2.77 8.26 10.93
N PHE A 407 2.16 7.65 11.94
CA PHE A 407 1.12 8.26 12.75
C PHE A 407 1.74 8.93 13.96
N SER A 408 1.31 10.14 14.29
CA SER A 408 1.77 10.89 15.45
C SER A 408 0.65 11.69 16.11
N GLU A 409 0.79 12.02 17.39
CA GLU A 409 -0.08 13.01 18.05
C GLU A 409 0.14 14.39 17.42
N ALA A 410 -0.96 15.06 17.06
CA ALA A 410 -0.96 16.32 16.30
C ALA A 410 -0.59 17.55 17.13
#